data_AF-A0A8G1TUE9-F1
#
_entry.id   AF-A0A8G1TUE9-F1
#
_cell.length_a   1.000
_cell.length_b   1.000
_cell.length_c   1.000
_cell.angle_alpha   90.00
_cell.angle_beta   90.00
_cell.angle_gamma   90.00
#
_symmetry.space_group_name_H-M   'P 1'
#
loop_
_entity.id
_entity.type
_entity.pdbx_description
1 polymer ?
#
loop_
_entity_poly.entity_id
_entity_poly.type
_entity_poly.pdbx_seq_one_letter_code
_entity_poly.pdbx_strand_id
1 'polypeptide(L)'
;MFAASLLISLAAGAVHGRRDGWKAPATRRWLFVAGCLVLSYLVGLALVIHDPYFDDNGVPEFIPWRFRWTWAWLYAGLLQFAVVPSGLALRRLARRKTASAAQ
;
A
#
# COMPACT_ATOMS: atom_id res chain seq x y z
N MET A 1 -6.79 5.05 -9.34
CA MET A 1 -5.38 5.26 -8.90
C MET A 1 -4.87 4.04 -8.13
N PHE A 2 -5.29 3.81 -6.88
CA PHE A 2 -4.86 2.66 -6.05
C PHE A 2 -4.92 1.30 -6.76
N ALA A 3 -6.09 0.94 -7.32
CA ALA A 3 -6.28 -0.37 -7.98
C ALA A 3 -5.30 -0.58 -9.14
N ALA A 4 -5.05 0.46 -9.94
CA ALA A 4 -4.07 0.40 -11.03
C ALA A 4 -2.65 0.19 -10.49
N SER A 5 -2.25 0.93 -9.46
CA SER A 5 -0.94 0.78 -8.81
C SER A 5 -0.74 -0.64 -8.24
N LEU A 6 -1.79 -1.21 -7.63
CA LEU A 6 -1.75 -2.58 -7.09
C LEU A 6 -1.60 -3.61 -8.21
N LEU A 7 -2.43 -3.52 -9.25
CA LEU A 7 -2.38 -4.43 -10.39
C LEU A 7 -1.03 -4.36 -11.11
N ILE A 8 -0.50 -3.17 -11.36
CA ILE A 8 0.82 -2.97 -11.98
C ILE A 8 1.91 -3.59 -11.11
N SER A 9 1.88 -3.37 -9.79
CA SER A 9 2.89 -3.92 -8.88
C SER A 9 2.85 -5.45 -8.83
N LEU A 10 1.65 -6.04 -8.82
CA LEU A 10 1.47 -7.49 -8.86
C LEU A 10 1.90 -8.07 -10.21
N ALA A 11 1.52 -7.44 -11.32
CA ALA A 11 1.91 -7.87 -12.66
C ALA A 11 3.43 -7.81 -12.85
N ALA A 12 4.07 -6.71 -12.44
CA ALA A 12 5.52 -6.57 -12.47
C ALA A 12 6.20 -7.64 -11.58
N GLY A 13 5.66 -7.88 -10.38
CA GLY A 13 6.12 -8.95 -9.51
C GLY A 13 6.04 -10.33 -10.16
N ALA A 14 4.92 -10.64 -10.82
CA ALA A 14 4.73 -11.91 -11.53
C ALA A 14 5.65 -12.05 -12.75
N VAL A 15 5.82 -10.99 -13.55
CA VAL A 15 6.70 -10.98 -14.72
C VAL A 15 8.15 -11.23 -14.30
N HIS A 16 8.66 -10.49 -13.30
CA HIS A 16 10.00 -10.70 -12.76
C HIS A 16 10.14 -12.05 -12.06
N GLY A 17 9.10 -12.51 -11.36
CA GLY A 17 9.10 -13.83 -10.72
C GLY A 17 9.25 -14.97 -11.73
N ARG A 18 8.61 -14.85 -12.89
CA ARG A 18 8.70 -15.82 -13.99
C ARG A 18 10.03 -15.74 -14.76
N ARG A 19 10.59 -14.54 -14.94
CA ARG A 19 11.84 -14.34 -15.71
C ARG A 19 13.11 -14.57 -14.90
N ASP A 20 13.16 -14.00 -13.70
CA ASP A 20 14.37 -13.87 -12.89
C ASP A 20 14.31 -14.74 -11.62
N GLY A 21 13.15 -15.34 -11.33
CA GLY A 21 12.88 -16.15 -10.16
C GLY A 21 12.26 -15.38 -8.98
N TRP A 22 11.51 -16.10 -8.13
CA TRP A 22 10.77 -15.52 -7.00
C TRP A 22 11.65 -14.94 -5.88
N LYS A 23 12.92 -15.35 -5.83
CA LYS A 23 13.90 -14.82 -4.87
C LYS A 23 14.65 -13.59 -5.41
N ALA A 24 14.47 -13.24 -6.69
CA ALA A 24 15.17 -12.12 -7.30
C ALA A 24 14.86 -10.78 -6.59
N PRO A 25 15.84 -9.87 -6.49
CA PRO A 25 15.64 -8.56 -5.87
C PRO A 25 14.50 -7.75 -6.50
N ALA A 26 14.31 -7.84 -7.82
CA ALA A 26 13.26 -7.14 -8.55
C ALA A 26 11.87 -7.65 -8.16
N THR A 27 11.65 -8.97 -8.17
CA THR A 27 10.41 -9.62 -7.72
C THR A 27 10.06 -9.21 -6.28
N ARG A 28 11.04 -9.30 -5.37
CA ARG A 28 10.89 -8.90 -3.97
C ARG A 28 10.65 -7.40 -3.77
N ARG A 29 11.04 -6.55 -4.73
CA ARG A 29 10.74 -5.11 -4.70
C ARG A 29 9.27 -4.88 -5.03
N TRP A 30 8.81 -5.44 -6.14
CA TRP A 30 7.43 -5.25 -6.61
C TRP A 30 6.40 -5.87 -5.66
N LEU A 31 6.66 -7.06 -5.11
CA LEU A 31 5.80 -7.66 -4.09
C LEU A 31 5.75 -6.84 -2.79
N PHE A 32 6.86 -6.21 -2.42
CA PHE A 32 6.88 -5.32 -1.27
C PHE A 32 6.06 -4.05 -1.52
N VAL A 33 6.17 -3.45 -2.70
CA VAL A 33 5.32 -2.31 -3.10
C VAL A 33 3.85 -2.71 -3.06
N ALA A 34 3.49 -3.88 -3.60
CA ALA A 34 2.13 -4.41 -3.49
C ALA A 34 1.68 -4.58 -2.02
N GLY A 35 2.56 -5.08 -1.14
CA GLY A 35 2.28 -5.14 0.31
C GLY A 35 2.04 -3.76 0.94
N CYS A 36 2.83 -2.75 0.58
CA CYS A 36 2.59 -1.37 1.03
C CYS A 36 1.25 -0.83 0.55
N LEU A 37 0.85 -1.13 -0.69
CA LEU A 37 -0.45 -0.73 -1.24
C LEU A 37 -1.60 -1.39 -0.47
N VAL A 38 -1.50 -2.70 -0.22
CA VAL A 38 -2.49 -3.42 0.60
C VAL A 38 -2.57 -2.80 2.00
N LEU A 39 -1.44 -2.46 2.62
CA LEU A 39 -1.42 -1.77 3.91
C LEU A 39 -2.14 -0.42 3.85
N SER A 40 -1.91 0.39 2.81
CA SER A 40 -2.64 1.65 2.60
C SER A 40 -4.15 1.45 2.53
N TYR A 41 -4.61 0.37 1.88
CA TYR A 41 -6.02 0.02 1.83
C TYR A 41 -6.57 -0.39 3.19
N LEU A 42 -5.86 -1.25 3.92
CA LEU A 42 -6.30 -1.69 5.25
C LEU A 42 -6.38 -0.53 6.23
N VAL A 43 -5.43 0.40 6.19
CA VAL A 43 -5.46 1.63 6.99
C VAL A 43 -6.64 2.51 6.57
N GLY A 44 -6.82 2.75 5.26
CA GLY A 44 -7.96 3.51 4.75
C GLY A 44 -9.31 2.91 5.15
N LEU A 45 -9.42 1.58 5.11
CA LEU A 45 -10.61 0.86 5.55
C LEU A 45 -10.83 1.01 7.05
N ALA A 46 -9.78 0.86 7.87
CA ALA A 46 -9.86 1.05 9.32
C ALA A 46 -10.32 2.45 9.70
N LEU A 47 -9.83 3.49 8.99
CA LEU A 47 -10.27 4.87 9.18
C LEU A 47 -11.77 5.02 8.94
N VAL A 48 -12.28 4.51 7.83
CA VAL A 48 -13.72 4.60 7.47
C VAL A 48 -14.60 3.74 8.39
N ILE A 49 -14.05 2.68 8.97
CA ILE A 49 -14.79 1.86 9.94
C ILE A 49 -14.90 2.60 11.28
N HIS A 50 -13.80 3.22 11.73
CA HIS A 50 -13.74 3.92 13.00
C HIS A 50 -14.50 5.25 12.97
N ASP A 51 -14.36 6.01 11.88
CA ASP A 51 -15.08 7.27 11.65
C ASP A 51 -15.80 7.20 10.28
N PRO A 52 -17.06 6.72 10.27
CA PRO A 52 -17.81 6.50 9.04
C PRO A 52 -18.55 7.75 8.57
N TYR A 53 -17.98 8.94 8.78
CA TYR A 53 -18.56 10.20 8.37
C TYR A 53 -17.61 10.94 7.42
N PHE A 54 -18.17 11.67 6.47
CA PHE A 54 -17.44 12.65 5.67
C PHE A 54 -18.10 14.01 5.77
N ASP A 55 -17.33 15.07 5.57
CA ASP A 55 -17.86 16.43 5.52
C ASP A 55 -18.43 16.70 4.12
N ASP A 56 -19.72 17.00 4.06
CA ASP A 56 -20.38 17.57 2.89
C ASP A 56 -20.80 19.00 3.22
N ASN A 57 -20.00 19.98 2.78
CA ASN A 57 -20.26 21.40 2.95
C ASN A 57 -20.52 21.81 4.42
N GLY A 58 -19.76 21.27 5.38
CA GLY A 58 -19.93 21.54 6.81
C GLY A 58 -20.98 20.67 7.51
N VAL A 59 -21.62 19.74 6.79
CA VAL A 59 -22.55 18.77 7.36
C VAL A 59 -21.92 17.37 7.34
N PRO A 60 -21.85 16.68 8.50
CA PRO A 60 -21.35 15.32 8.53
C PRO A 60 -22.37 14.34 7.92
N GLU A 61 -21.98 13.66 6.85
CA GLU A 61 -22.77 12.62 6.19
C GLU A 61 -22.24 11.22 6.50
N PHE A 62 -23.15 10.31 6.86
CA PHE A 62 -22.81 8.93 7.19
C PHE A 62 -22.55 8.09 5.94
N ILE A 63 -21.50 7.28 5.96
CA ILE A 63 -21.13 6.34 4.90
C ILE A 63 -21.71 4.94 5.20
N PRO A 64 -22.71 4.48 4.43
CA PRO A 64 -23.24 3.13 4.57
C PRO A 64 -22.17 2.06 4.36
N TRP A 65 -22.24 0.97 5.13
CA TRP A 65 -21.26 -0.13 5.10
C TRP A 65 -20.92 -0.60 3.68
N ARG A 66 -21.94 -0.78 2.82
CA ARG A 66 -21.81 -1.23 1.43
C ARG A 66 -20.95 -0.32 0.54
N PHE A 67 -20.68 0.92 0.96
CA PHE A 67 -19.85 1.88 0.22
C PHE A 67 -18.49 2.12 0.87
N ARG A 68 -18.26 1.66 2.10
CA ARG A 68 -17.01 1.90 2.83
C ARG A 68 -15.78 1.35 2.12
N TRP A 69 -15.92 0.26 1.36
CA TRP A 69 -14.83 -0.29 0.55
C TRP A 69 -14.38 0.66 -0.57
N THR A 70 -15.31 1.42 -1.17
CA THR A 70 -15.02 2.41 -2.21
C THR A 70 -14.32 3.63 -1.60
N TRP A 71 -14.78 4.08 -0.43
CA TRP A 71 -14.11 5.12 0.34
C TRP A 71 -12.70 4.71 0.77
N ALA A 72 -12.52 3.46 1.18
CA ALA A 72 -11.20 2.91 1.48
C ALA A 72 -10.26 2.95 0.26
N TRP A 73 -10.76 2.82 -0.98
CA TRP A 73 -9.93 3.02 -2.19
C TRP A 73 -9.48 4.47 -2.37
N LEU A 74 -10.33 5.44 -2.05
CA LEU A 74 -9.97 6.86 -2.08
C LEU A 74 -8.85 7.15 -1.08
N TYR A 75 -9.04 6.76 0.18
CA TYR A 75 -8.00 6.91 1.21
C TYR A 75 -6.72 6.15 0.87
N ALA A 76 -6.81 4.91 0.37
CA ALA A 76 -5.64 4.16 -0.08
C ALA A 76 -4.86 4.88 -1.19
N GLY A 77 -5.58 5.49 -2.13
CA GLY A 77 -5.01 6.27 -3.22
C GLY A 77 -4.23 7.49 -2.76
N LEU A 78 -4.60 8.07 -1.61
CA LEU A 78 -3.86 9.15 -0.96
C LEU A 78 -2.71 8.61 -0.10
N LEU A 79 -3.00 7.64 0.77
CA LEU A 79 -2.05 7.04 1.71
C LEU A 79 -0.84 6.40 1.02
N GLN A 80 -1.02 5.81 -0.17
CA GLN A 80 0.08 5.18 -0.90
C GLN A 80 1.26 6.12 -1.19
N PHE A 81 1.02 7.44 -1.33
CA PHE A 81 2.07 8.42 -1.55
C PHE A 81 2.99 8.61 -0.34
N ALA A 82 2.50 8.32 0.87
CA ALA A 82 3.32 8.31 2.08
C ALA A 82 3.83 6.90 2.41
N VAL A 83 2.96 5.89 2.35
CA VAL A 83 3.26 4.53 2.81
C VAL A 83 4.32 3.85 1.93
N VAL A 84 4.27 4.00 0.60
CA VAL A 84 5.22 3.34 -0.30
C VAL A 84 6.64 3.92 -0.14
N PRO A 85 6.87 5.25 -0.20
CA PRO A 85 8.19 5.82 0.05
C PRO A 85 8.73 5.52 1.44
N SER A 86 7.90 5.65 2.49
CA SER A 86 8.31 5.33 3.87
C SER A 86 8.68 3.86 4.02
N GLY A 87 7.90 2.94 3.45
CA GLY A 87 8.21 1.52 3.45
C GLY A 87 9.53 1.21 2.76
N LEU A 88 9.79 1.81 1.60
CA LEU A 88 11.06 1.64 0.88
C LEU A 88 12.25 2.23 1.65
N ALA A 89 12.09 3.39 2.28
CA ALA A 89 13.10 4.01 3.12
C ALA A 89 13.43 3.13 4.32
N LEU A 90 12.42 2.67 5.08
CA LEU A 90 12.58 1.75 6.20
C LEU A 90 13.27 0.46 5.80
N ARG A 91 12.87 -0.13 4.65
CA ARG A 91 13.51 -1.34 4.12
C ARG A 91 14.99 -1.12 3.80
N ARG A 92 15.34 0.05 3.27
CA ARG A 92 16.74 0.42 2.98
C ARG A 92 17.53 0.59 4.27
N LEU A 93 16.97 1.27 5.27
CA LEU A 93 17.60 1.45 6.59
C LEU A 93 17.82 0.09 7.28
N ALA A 94 16.82 -0.79 7.28
CA ALA A 94 16.93 -2.13 7.87
C ALA A 94 18.07 -2.93 7.24
N ARG A 95 18.17 -2.93 5.89
CA ARG A 95 19.26 -3.62 5.18
C ARG A 95 20.64 -3.06 5.50
N ARG A 96 20.77 -1.73 5.65
CA ARG A 96 22.03 -1.10 6.06
C ARG A 96 22.44 -1.54 7.46
N LYS A 97 21.50 -1.58 8.41
CA LYS A 97 21.77 -2.06 9.77
C LYS A 97 22.23 -3.52 9.78
N THR A 98 21.56 -4.39 9.03
CA THR A 98 21.96 -5.81 8.94
C THR A 98 23.35 -5.98 8.34
N ALA A 99 23.72 -5.18 7.33
CA ALA A 99 25.06 -5.22 6.75
C ALA A 99 26.14 -4.74 7.75
N SER A 100 25.86 -3.68 8.51
CA SER A 100 26.77 -3.17 9.55
C SER A 100 26.96 -4.12 10.73
N ALA A 101 25.97 -4.97 11.04
CA ALA A 101 26.05 -5.94 12.13
C ALA A 101 26.72 -7.26 11.73
N ALA A 102 27.00 -7.45 10.43
CA ALA A 102 27.68 -8.63 9.89
C ALA A 102 29.17 -8.40 9.57
N GLN A 103 29.67 -7.18 9.83
CA GLN A 103 31.09 -6.82 9.80
C GLN A 103 31.68 -6.91 11.20
#